data_AF-A0A523IAY3-F1
#
_entry.id   AF-A0A523IAY3-F1
#
_cell.length_a   1.000
_cell.length_b   1.000
_cell.length_c   1.000
_cell.angle_alpha   90.00
_cell.angle_beta   90.00
_cell.angle_gamma   90.00
#
_symmetry.space_group_name_H-M   'P 1'
#
loop_
_entity.id
_entity.type
_entity.pdbx_description
1 polymer ?
#
loop_
_entity_poly.entity_id
_entity_poly.type
_entity_poly.pdbx_seq_one_letter_code
_entity_poly.pdbx_strand_id
1 'polypeptide(L)'
;MGRSKIQTLNDIDTSRIGLFGVSQGGWVAPLAAYKAKKKIDFIILLSASVSTMADDRLFECAERLKREGFTDAEIQQVKEIQLLDQEFTRDSTKYHDFKQLWDKNKTKRWFRRVYLSNEPMGPDHKWRKWYQDILDFDPLPLLKEVSIPTIFIFGDPNLDRFSPVNQSIQNVISLSKQNKRV
;
A
#
# COMPACT_ATOMS: atom_id res chain seq x y z
N MET A 1 -3.09 5.23 20.24
CA MET A 1 -2.58 5.41 21.63
C MET A 1 -1.10 5.06 21.62
N GLY A 2 -0.19 5.98 21.93
CA GLY A 2 1.26 5.72 21.86
C GLY A 2 1.77 4.87 23.04
N ARG A 3 2.87 4.13 22.85
CA ARG A 3 3.49 3.26 23.86
C ARG A 3 3.76 3.94 25.21
N SER A 4 4.04 5.24 25.23
CA SER A 4 4.22 6.01 26.48
C SER A 4 3.01 5.90 27.42
N LYS A 5 1.80 5.74 26.87
CA LYS A 5 0.56 5.54 27.62
C LYS A 5 0.31 4.08 28.01
N ILE A 6 0.95 3.13 27.32
CA ILE A 6 0.91 1.70 27.66
C ILE A 6 1.85 1.41 28.83
N GLN A 7 3.01 2.07 28.88
CA GLN A 7 3.98 1.94 29.97
C GLN A 7 3.47 2.43 31.32
N THR A 8 2.39 3.22 31.34
CA THR A 8 1.76 3.72 32.57
C THR A 8 0.60 2.85 33.07
N LEU A 9 0.29 1.74 32.39
CA LEU A 9 -0.78 0.82 32.78
C LEU A 9 -0.19 -0.34 33.59
N ASN A 10 -0.56 -0.45 34.86
CA ASN A 10 0.02 -1.42 35.80
C ASN A 10 -0.32 -2.88 35.48
N ASP A 11 -1.39 -3.13 34.72
CA ASP A 11 -1.84 -4.47 34.34
C ASP A 11 -1.19 -4.99 33.04
N ILE A 12 -0.24 -4.24 32.47
CA ILE A 12 0.47 -4.61 31.25
C ILE A 12 1.92 -4.94 31.56
N ASP A 13 2.35 -6.13 31.18
CA ASP A 13 3.76 -6.50 31.18
C ASP A 13 4.51 -5.74 30.08
N THR A 14 5.16 -4.65 30.46
CA THR A 14 5.88 -3.77 29.52
C THR A 14 7.14 -4.40 28.91
N SER A 15 7.54 -5.59 29.37
CA SER A 15 8.64 -6.39 28.80
C SER A 15 8.19 -7.30 27.65
N ARG A 16 6.89 -7.35 27.34
CA ARG A 16 6.31 -8.19 26.28
C ARG A 16 5.31 -7.40 25.44
N ILE A 17 5.79 -6.39 24.71
CA ILE A 17 4.96 -5.52 23.87
C ILE A 17 5.19 -5.84 22.40
N GLY A 18 4.13 -6.31 21.72
CA GLY A 18 4.09 -6.52 20.28
C GLY A 18 3.26 -5.48 19.52
N LEU A 19 3.35 -5.52 18.19
CA LEU A 19 2.49 -4.77 17.27
C LEU A 19 1.67 -5.74 16.42
N PHE A 20 0.38 -5.44 16.25
CA PHE A 20 -0.51 -6.13 15.33
C PHE A 20 -0.94 -5.16 14.23
N GLY A 21 -0.59 -5.46 12.98
CA GLY A 21 -0.90 -4.63 11.81
C GLY A 21 -1.73 -5.38 10.79
N VAL A 22 -2.72 -4.72 10.20
CA VAL A 22 -3.57 -5.27 9.13
C VAL A 22 -3.47 -4.40 7.89
N SER A 23 -3.44 -4.97 6.68
CA SER A 23 -3.39 -4.21 5.41
C SER A 23 -2.18 -3.25 5.38
N GLN A 24 -2.37 -1.93 5.37
CA GLN A 24 -1.28 -0.95 5.49
C GLN A 24 -0.50 -1.03 6.82
N GLY A 25 -0.96 -1.85 7.78
CA GLY A 25 -0.19 -2.22 8.96
C GLY A 25 1.20 -2.79 8.65
N GLY A 26 1.39 -3.38 7.46
CA GLY A 26 2.70 -3.80 6.96
C GLY A 26 3.70 -2.65 6.78
N TRP A 27 3.22 -1.41 6.72
CA TRP A 27 4.03 -0.22 6.60
C TRP A 27 4.23 0.46 7.96
N VAL A 28 3.13 0.62 8.70
CA VAL A 28 3.10 1.39 9.93
C VAL A 28 3.76 0.63 11.09
N ALA A 29 3.53 -0.68 11.21
CA ALA A 29 4.09 -1.44 12.33
C ALA A 29 5.63 -1.51 12.27
N PRO A 30 6.29 -1.80 11.13
CA PRO A 30 7.75 -1.71 11.03
C PRO A 30 8.29 -0.30 11.30
N LEU A 31 7.57 0.75 10.88
CA LEU A 31 7.98 2.14 11.13
C LEU A 31 7.91 2.51 12.60
N ALA A 32 6.83 2.12 13.27
CA ALA A 32 6.68 2.29 14.71
C ALA A 32 7.76 1.50 15.47
N ALA A 33 8.04 0.28 15.05
CA ALA A 33 9.05 -0.58 15.66
C ALA A 33 10.48 -0.01 15.50
N TYR A 34 10.81 0.47 14.30
CA TYR A 34 12.07 1.16 14.01
C TYR A 34 12.24 2.41 14.90
N LYS A 35 11.21 3.27 14.97
CA LYS A 35 11.21 4.48 15.81
C LYS A 35 11.30 4.15 17.31
N ALA A 36 10.75 3.02 17.74
CA ALA A 36 10.79 2.59 19.14
C ALA A 36 12.16 2.05 19.59
N LYS A 37 13.16 1.91 18.70
CA LYS A 37 14.55 1.54 19.01
C LYS A 37 14.68 0.34 19.96
N LYS A 38 14.21 -0.84 19.54
CA LYS A 38 14.28 -2.14 20.25
C LYS A 38 13.36 -2.33 21.45
N LYS A 39 12.34 -1.49 21.60
CA LYS A 39 11.35 -1.67 22.66
C LYS A 39 10.25 -2.67 22.29
N ILE A 40 10.08 -3.01 21.02
CA ILE A 40 9.02 -3.92 20.53
C ILE A 40 9.59 -5.34 20.41
N ASP A 41 8.88 -6.32 20.97
CA ASP A 41 9.35 -7.70 21.10
C ASP A 41 8.95 -8.58 19.92
N PHE A 42 7.81 -8.30 19.28
CA PHE A 42 7.34 -9.02 18.10
C PHE A 42 6.38 -8.18 17.26
N ILE A 43 6.20 -8.57 16.00
CA ILE A 43 5.22 -7.98 15.07
C ILE A 43 4.39 -9.10 14.44
N ILE A 44 3.09 -8.91 14.35
CA ILE A 44 2.16 -9.77 13.61
C ILE A 44 1.52 -8.92 12.51
N LEU A 45 1.65 -9.36 11.27
CA LEU A 45 1.15 -8.67 10.08
C LEU A 45 0.13 -9.55 9.36
N LEU A 46 -1.13 -9.15 9.39
CA LEU A 46 -2.26 -9.87 8.79
C LEU A 46 -2.73 -9.21 7.50
N SER A 47 -2.75 -9.96 6.40
CA SER A 47 -3.12 -9.47 5.06
C SER A 47 -2.41 -8.17 4.71
N ALA A 48 -1.16 -8.05 5.17
CA ALA A 48 -0.41 -6.82 5.10
C ALA A 48 0.31 -6.71 3.76
N SER A 49 0.17 -5.58 3.09
CA SER A 49 0.86 -5.33 1.83
C SER A 49 2.34 -5.07 2.08
N VAL A 50 3.19 -5.77 1.33
CA VAL A 50 4.64 -5.55 1.26
C VAL A 50 5.00 -5.06 -0.15
N SER A 51 4.30 -4.03 -0.59
CA SER A 51 4.51 -3.31 -1.86
C SER A 51 4.22 -1.82 -1.66
N THR A 52 4.46 -1.01 -2.69
CA THR A 52 4.12 0.42 -2.68
C THR A 52 2.61 0.62 -2.89
N MET A 53 2.09 1.80 -2.52
CA MET A 53 0.68 2.14 -2.77
C MET A 53 0.43 2.29 -4.29
N ALA A 54 1.44 2.74 -5.04
CA ALA A 54 1.39 2.77 -6.50
C ALA A 54 1.06 1.37 -7.05
N ASP A 55 1.76 0.33 -6.61
CA ASP A 55 1.55 -1.04 -7.08
C ASP A 55 0.22 -1.61 -6.61
N ASP A 56 -0.11 -1.43 -5.33
CA ASP A 56 -1.35 -1.94 -4.74
C ASP A 56 -2.59 -1.39 -5.44
N ARG A 57 -2.60 -0.08 -5.74
CA ARG A 57 -3.75 0.56 -6.41
C ARG A 57 -3.95 0.08 -7.84
N LEU A 58 -2.86 -0.22 -8.56
CA LEU A 58 -2.96 -0.79 -9.91
C LEU A 58 -3.48 -2.22 -9.84
N PHE A 59 -2.95 -3.03 -8.93
CA PHE A 59 -3.37 -4.41 -8.72
C PHE A 59 -4.85 -4.50 -8.34
N GLU A 60 -5.26 -3.78 -7.28
CA GLU A 60 -6.63 -3.80 -6.77
C GLU A 60 -7.64 -3.39 -7.85
N CYS A 61 -7.34 -2.33 -8.59
CA CYS A 61 -8.23 -1.84 -9.62
C CYS A 61 -8.39 -2.86 -10.75
N ALA A 62 -7.29 -3.46 -11.23
CA ALA A 62 -7.31 -4.46 -12.28
C ALA A 62 -8.08 -5.72 -11.86
N GLU A 63 -7.81 -6.26 -10.68
CA GLU A 63 -8.47 -7.47 -10.16
C GLU A 63 -9.98 -7.26 -9.96
N ARG A 64 -10.37 -6.09 -9.47
CA ARG A 64 -11.78 -5.72 -9.32
C ARG A 64 -12.49 -5.64 -10.66
N LEU A 65 -11.92 -4.93 -11.63
CA LEU A 65 -12.53 -4.78 -12.96
C LEU A 65 -12.61 -6.11 -13.71
N LYS A 66 -11.59 -6.97 -13.62
CA LYS A 66 -11.62 -8.30 -14.22
C LYS A 66 -12.82 -9.12 -13.75
N ARG A 67 -13.11 -9.10 -12.44
CA ARG A 67 -14.25 -9.83 -11.85
C ARG A 67 -15.61 -9.22 -12.17
N GLU A 68 -15.63 -7.94 -12.49
CA GLU A 68 -16.82 -7.23 -12.97
C GLU A 68 -17.07 -7.43 -14.47
N GLY A 69 -16.25 -8.24 -15.15
CA GLY A 69 -16.42 -8.58 -16.57
C GLY A 69 -15.89 -7.52 -17.53
N PHE A 70 -14.93 -6.70 -17.10
CA PHE A 70 -14.18 -5.83 -18.01
C PHE A 70 -13.13 -6.63 -18.77
N THR A 71 -12.91 -6.27 -20.04
CA THR A 71 -11.94 -6.93 -20.91
C THR A 71 -10.52 -6.52 -20.57
N ASP A 72 -9.53 -7.36 -20.92
CA ASP A 72 -8.12 -7.03 -20.72
C ASP A 72 -7.72 -5.71 -21.42
N ALA A 73 -8.32 -5.42 -22.59
CA ALA A 73 -8.10 -4.16 -23.30
C ALA A 73 -8.61 -2.94 -22.53
N GLU A 74 -9.75 -3.05 -21.84
CA GLU A 74 -10.26 -1.98 -20.99
C GLU A 74 -9.45 -1.82 -19.71
N ILE A 75 -9.04 -2.93 -19.10
CA ILE A 75 -8.17 -2.90 -17.92
C ILE A 75 -6.83 -2.25 -18.28
N GLN A 76 -6.30 -2.50 -19.48
CA GLN A 76 -5.09 -1.85 -19.96
C GLN A 76 -5.28 -0.33 -20.13
N GLN A 77 -6.41 0.12 -20.67
CA GLN A 77 -6.74 1.56 -20.74
C GLN A 77 -6.83 2.20 -19.35
N VAL A 78 -7.40 1.49 -18.37
CA VAL A 78 -7.45 1.95 -16.96
C VAL A 78 -6.05 2.06 -16.38
N LYS A 79 -5.19 1.06 -16.63
CA LYS A 79 -3.81 1.06 -16.15
C LYS A 79 -3.02 2.23 -16.74
N GLU A 80 -3.19 2.56 -18.02
CA GLU A 80 -2.54 3.71 -18.67
C GLU A 80 -2.87 5.03 -17.97
N ILE A 81 -4.15 5.30 -17.70
CA ILE A 81 -4.54 6.54 -17.02
C ILE A 81 -4.10 6.55 -15.55
N GLN A 82 -4.11 5.41 -14.85
CA GLN A 82 -3.62 5.33 -13.48
C GLN A 82 -2.11 5.55 -13.38
N LEU A 83 -1.31 5.01 -14.31
CA LEU A 83 0.13 5.25 -14.36
C LEU A 83 0.42 6.75 -14.58
N LEU A 84 -0.30 7.40 -15.48
CA LEU A 84 -0.14 8.83 -15.71
C LEU A 84 -0.60 9.69 -14.52
N ASP A 85 -1.64 9.27 -13.78
CA ASP A 85 -2.03 9.92 -12.51
C ASP A 85 -0.96 9.77 -11.43
N GLN A 86 -0.25 8.64 -11.39
CA GLN A 86 0.88 8.43 -10.49
C GLN A 86 2.08 9.29 -10.90
N GLU A 87 2.41 9.37 -12.20
CA GLU A 87 3.42 10.31 -12.70
C GLU A 87 3.08 11.75 -12.37
N PHE A 88 1.83 12.16 -12.58
CA PHE A 88 1.34 13.47 -12.18
C PHE A 88 1.41 13.71 -10.67
N THR A 89 1.21 12.67 -9.86
CA THR A 89 1.42 12.80 -8.41
C THR A 89 2.87 13.17 -8.12
N ARG A 90 3.84 12.52 -8.76
CA ARG A 90 5.28 12.76 -8.57
C ARG A 90 5.76 14.08 -9.17
N ASP A 91 5.18 14.46 -10.30
CA ASP A 91 5.56 15.61 -11.11
C ASP A 91 4.32 16.37 -11.58
N SER A 92 4.08 17.53 -10.97
CA SER A 92 2.90 18.35 -11.27
C SER A 92 2.85 18.85 -12.71
N THR A 93 3.99 18.85 -13.44
CA THR A 93 4.03 19.26 -14.85
C THR A 93 3.26 18.31 -15.76
N LYS A 94 3.03 17.06 -15.34
CA LYS A 94 2.26 16.05 -16.10
C LYS A 94 0.75 16.26 -16.03
N TYR A 95 0.25 17.26 -15.28
CA TYR A 95 -1.18 17.49 -15.13
C TYR A 95 -1.91 17.65 -16.46
N HIS A 96 -1.30 18.36 -17.42
CA HIS A 96 -1.91 18.61 -18.72
C HIS A 96 -2.15 17.29 -19.48
N ASP A 97 -1.14 16.43 -19.56
CA ASP A 97 -1.22 15.13 -20.22
C ASP A 97 -2.23 14.22 -19.52
N PHE A 98 -2.21 14.18 -18.19
CA PHE A 98 -3.19 13.44 -17.39
C PHE A 98 -4.61 13.91 -17.67
N LYS A 99 -4.85 15.23 -17.71
CA LYS A 99 -6.17 15.79 -17.99
C LYS A 99 -6.66 15.46 -19.40
N GLN A 100 -5.78 15.49 -20.41
CA GLN A 100 -6.15 15.08 -21.77
C GLN A 100 -6.60 13.62 -21.80
N LEU A 101 -5.85 12.73 -21.15
CA LEU A 101 -6.19 11.30 -21.11
C LEU A 101 -7.48 11.04 -20.31
N TRP A 102 -7.72 11.81 -19.24
CA TRP A 102 -8.96 11.83 -18.50
C TRP A 102 -10.15 12.21 -19.39
N ASP A 103 -10.06 13.36 -20.09
CA ASP A 103 -11.12 13.86 -20.96
C ASP A 103 -11.42 12.90 -22.12
N LYS A 104 -10.39 12.24 -22.67
CA LYS A 104 -10.54 11.21 -23.70
C LYS A 104 -11.31 9.98 -23.21
N ASN A 105 -11.18 9.63 -21.93
CA ASN A 105 -11.73 8.39 -21.37
C ASN A 105 -12.98 8.57 -20.51
N LYS A 106 -13.39 9.80 -20.16
CA LYS A 106 -14.51 10.05 -19.23
C LYS A 106 -15.87 9.50 -19.65
N THR A 107 -16.04 9.16 -20.93
CA THR A 107 -17.26 8.55 -21.49
C THR A 107 -17.22 7.02 -21.57
N LYS A 108 -16.08 6.39 -21.24
CA LYS A 108 -15.95 4.94 -21.26
C LYS A 108 -16.79 4.30 -20.16
N ARG A 109 -17.35 3.12 -20.43
CA ARG A 109 -18.21 2.40 -19.45
C ARG A 109 -17.49 2.07 -18.14
N TRP A 110 -16.17 1.84 -18.18
CA TRP A 110 -15.37 1.57 -16.99
C TRP A 110 -15.11 2.82 -16.14
N PHE A 111 -15.28 4.02 -16.69
CA PHE A 111 -14.81 5.26 -16.08
C PHE A 111 -15.43 5.52 -14.71
N ARG A 112 -16.76 5.45 -14.62
CA ARG A 112 -17.50 5.63 -13.37
C ARG A 112 -17.25 4.54 -12.33
N ARG A 113 -16.61 3.44 -12.76
CA ARG A 113 -16.23 2.34 -11.88
C ARG A 113 -14.83 2.52 -11.28
N VAL A 114 -14.03 3.43 -11.83
CA VAL A 114 -12.69 3.78 -11.35
C VAL A 114 -12.69 5.16 -10.68
N TYR A 115 -13.44 6.11 -11.23
CA TYR A 115 -13.47 7.50 -10.80
C TYR A 115 -14.88 7.93 -10.41
N LEU A 116 -15.01 8.51 -9.21
CA LEU A 116 -16.29 8.97 -8.66
C LEU A 116 -16.71 10.35 -9.19
N SER A 117 -15.74 11.14 -9.66
CA SER A 117 -15.94 12.51 -10.16
C SER A 117 -15.83 12.56 -11.69
N ASN A 118 -16.46 13.57 -12.30
CA ASN A 118 -16.26 13.91 -13.71
C ASN A 118 -15.01 14.75 -13.94
N GLU A 119 -14.50 15.40 -12.91
CA GLU A 119 -13.29 16.23 -12.96
C GLU A 119 -12.16 15.57 -12.16
N PRO A 120 -10.91 15.60 -12.67
CA PRO A 120 -9.76 15.03 -11.97
C PRO A 120 -9.39 15.86 -10.74
N MET A 121 -8.70 15.23 -9.79
CA MET A 121 -8.01 15.96 -8.72
C MET A 121 -6.85 16.76 -9.32
N GLY A 122 -6.97 18.09 -9.29
CA GLY A 122 -5.92 19.01 -9.76
C GLY A 122 -4.65 19.04 -8.89
N PRO A 123 -3.61 19.77 -9.32
CA PRO A 123 -2.29 19.79 -8.66
C PRO A 123 -2.35 20.34 -7.23
N ASP A 124 -3.20 21.34 -6.99
CA ASP A 124 -3.33 21.99 -5.68
C ASP A 124 -4.34 21.29 -4.75
N HIS A 125 -4.92 20.16 -5.17
CA HIS A 125 -5.91 19.45 -4.38
C HIS A 125 -5.28 18.87 -3.10
N LYS A 126 -5.92 19.05 -1.93
CA LYS A 126 -5.36 18.59 -0.62
C LYS A 126 -4.94 17.12 -0.60
N TRP A 127 -5.74 16.25 -1.23
CA TRP A 127 -5.43 14.82 -1.34
C TRP A 127 -4.25 14.52 -2.27
N ARG A 128 -3.93 15.39 -3.25
CA ARG A 128 -2.77 15.22 -4.13
C ARG A 128 -1.48 15.30 -3.33
N LYS A 129 -1.38 16.28 -2.42
CA LYS A 129 -0.25 16.42 -1.49
C LYS A 129 -0.10 15.21 -0.58
N TRP A 130 -1.20 14.68 -0.06
CA TRP A 130 -1.15 13.46 0.75
C TRP A 130 -0.67 12.24 -0.05
N TYR A 131 -1.09 12.09 -1.32
CA TYR A 131 -0.58 11.03 -2.18
C TYR A 131 0.92 11.18 -2.48
N GLN A 132 1.42 12.40 -2.67
CA GLN A 132 2.86 12.65 -2.85
C GLN A 132 3.71 12.08 -1.71
N ASP A 133 3.22 12.13 -0.47
CA ASP A 133 3.96 11.65 0.70
C ASP A 133 4.01 10.13 0.83
N ILE A 134 3.06 9.40 0.24
CA ILE A 134 2.84 7.97 0.53
C ILE A 134 2.85 7.06 -0.69
N LEU A 135 2.70 7.61 -1.90
CA LEU A 135 2.48 6.83 -3.12
C LEU A 135 3.60 5.80 -3.32
N ASP A 136 4.83 6.26 -3.12
CA ASP A 136 6.06 5.50 -3.32
C ASP A 136 6.69 5.04 -2.00
N PHE A 137 5.95 5.11 -0.89
CA PHE A 137 6.46 4.55 0.36
C PHE A 137 6.60 3.03 0.20
N ASP A 138 7.85 2.56 0.18
CA ASP A 138 8.19 1.14 0.13
C ASP A 138 8.50 0.63 1.56
N PRO A 139 7.70 -0.30 2.10
CA PRO A 139 7.99 -0.90 3.41
C PRO A 139 9.20 -1.83 3.40
N LEU A 140 9.67 -2.31 2.24
CA LEU A 140 10.68 -3.35 2.15
C LEU A 140 12.06 -2.95 2.69
N PRO A 141 12.62 -1.76 2.39
CA PRO A 141 13.88 -1.31 3.00
C PRO A 141 13.78 -1.22 4.52
N LEU A 142 12.64 -0.77 5.05
CA LEU A 142 12.41 -0.65 6.47
C LEU A 142 12.30 -2.02 7.15
N LEU A 143 11.58 -2.97 6.52
CA LEU A 143 11.51 -4.35 6.96
C LEU A 143 12.89 -5.03 6.95
N LYS A 144 13.79 -4.67 6.01
CA LYS A 144 15.19 -5.13 6.02
C LYS A 144 15.97 -4.62 7.21
N GLU A 145 15.66 -3.44 7.75
CA GLU A 145 16.36 -2.88 8.92
C GLU A 145 15.82 -3.44 10.24
N VAL A 146 14.52 -3.71 10.32
CA VAL A 146 13.89 -4.28 11.52
C VAL A 146 14.41 -5.70 11.76
N SER A 147 14.89 -5.98 12.97
CA SER A 147 15.38 -7.31 13.40
C SER A 147 14.44 -7.99 14.41
N ILE A 148 13.24 -7.43 14.57
CA ILE A 148 12.22 -7.91 15.50
C ILE A 148 11.53 -9.14 14.89
N PRO A 149 11.33 -10.22 15.67
CA PRO A 149 10.55 -11.38 15.23
C PRO A 149 9.21 -10.95 14.63
N THR A 150 9.00 -11.29 13.36
CA THR A 150 7.84 -10.84 12.59
C THR A 150 7.17 -12.01 11.92
N ILE A 151 5.86 -12.18 12.13
CA ILE A 151 5.05 -13.18 11.42
C ILE A 151 4.18 -12.45 10.39
N PHE A 152 4.20 -12.95 9.16
CA PHE A 152 3.30 -12.55 8.08
C PHE A 152 2.22 -13.62 7.88
N ILE A 153 0.97 -13.19 7.86
CA ILE A 153 -0.20 -14.04 7.59
C ILE A 153 -0.88 -13.47 6.36
N PHE A 154 -0.87 -14.20 5.25
CA PHE A 154 -1.46 -13.77 3.98
C PHE A 154 -2.80 -14.45 3.71
N GLY A 155 -3.67 -13.76 2.97
CA GLY A 155 -4.86 -14.39 2.37
C GLY A 155 -4.47 -15.31 1.21
N ASP A 156 -5.43 -16.09 0.72
CA ASP A 156 -5.22 -16.90 -0.49
C ASP A 156 -4.98 -15.97 -1.69
N PRO A 157 -3.85 -16.10 -2.42
CA PRO A 157 -3.53 -15.25 -3.57
C PRO A 157 -4.54 -15.34 -4.72
N ASN A 158 -5.37 -16.38 -4.77
CA ASN A 158 -6.44 -16.52 -5.76
C ASN A 158 -7.74 -15.80 -5.35
N LEU A 159 -7.87 -15.47 -4.06
CA LEU A 159 -9.07 -14.88 -3.48
C LEU A 159 -8.89 -13.43 -3.05
N ASP A 160 -7.70 -13.05 -2.57
CA ASP A 160 -7.35 -11.68 -2.21
C ASP A 160 -7.26 -10.81 -3.46
N ARG A 161 -7.84 -9.62 -3.38
CA ARG A 161 -8.02 -8.66 -4.49
C ARG A 161 -7.53 -7.27 -4.11
N PHE A 162 -7.14 -7.08 -2.85
CA PHE A 162 -6.77 -5.77 -2.31
C PHE A 162 -5.26 -5.60 -2.27
N SER A 163 -4.54 -6.70 -2.11
CA SER A 163 -3.08 -6.69 -2.05
C SER A 163 -2.50 -7.68 -3.06
N PRO A 164 -1.38 -7.37 -3.71
CA PRO A 164 -0.67 -8.32 -4.56
C PRO A 164 0.04 -9.37 -3.67
N VAL A 165 -0.72 -10.35 -3.19
CA VAL A 165 -0.25 -11.35 -2.19
C VAL A 165 1.00 -12.09 -2.67
N ASN A 166 1.03 -12.54 -3.93
CA ASN A 166 2.20 -13.23 -4.48
C ASN A 166 3.45 -12.35 -4.45
N GLN A 167 3.33 -11.07 -4.82
CA GLN A 167 4.45 -10.13 -4.75
C GLN A 167 4.89 -9.89 -3.31
N SER A 168 3.93 -9.72 -2.39
CA SER A 168 4.22 -9.54 -0.97
C SER A 168 4.96 -10.75 -0.38
N ILE A 169 4.55 -11.97 -0.72
CA ILE A 169 5.24 -13.21 -0.32
C ILE A 169 6.67 -13.24 -0.87
N GLN A 170 6.88 -12.93 -2.15
CA GLN A 170 8.23 -12.89 -2.73
C GLN A 170 9.12 -11.86 -2.04
N ASN A 171 8.57 -10.69 -1.74
CA ASN A 171 9.26 -9.63 -1.01
C ASN A 171 9.65 -10.10 0.40
N VAL A 172 8.76 -10.78 1.13
CA VAL A 172 9.06 -11.36 2.45
C VAL A 172 10.12 -12.47 2.36
N ILE A 173 10.03 -13.38 1.40
CA ILE A 173 11.04 -14.44 1.18
C ILE A 173 12.41 -13.83 0.88
N SER A 174 12.47 -12.68 0.21
CA SER A 174 13.74 -12.00 -0.05
C SER A 174 14.41 -11.48 1.24
N LEU A 175 13.64 -11.23 2.30
CA LEU A 175 14.15 -10.82 3.61
C LEU A 175 14.81 -11.97 4.37
N SER A 176 14.21 -13.17 4.35
CA SER A 176 14.70 -14.31 5.13
C SER A 176 16.04 -14.87 4.61
N LYS A 177 16.29 -14.76 3.30
CA LYS A 177 17.56 -15.16 2.66
C LYS A 177 18.77 -14.32 3.10
N GLN A 178 18.56 -13.22 3.82
CA GLN A 178 19.61 -12.31 4.31
C GLN A 178 19.90 -12.45 5.82
N ASN A 179 19.59 -13.61 6.43
CA ASN A 179 19.91 -13.94 7.84
C ASN A 179 19.14 -13.10 8.88
N LYS A 180 17.81 -13.08 8.79
CA LYS A 180 16.94 -12.61 9.87
C LYS A 180 15.84 -13.65 10.14
N ARG A 181 15.48 -13.80 11.42
CA ARG A 181 14.33 -14.60 11.87
C ARG A 181 13.03 -13.91 11.39
N VAL A 182 12.72 -14.11 10.11
CA VAL A 182 11.47 -13.75 9.44
C VAL A 182 10.93 -15.01 8.79
#